data_AF-A0A9W5TCY5-F1
#
_entry.id   AF-A0A9W5TCY5-F1
#
_cell.length_a   1.000
_cell.length_b   1.000
_cell.length_c   1.000
_cell.angle_alpha   90.00
_cell.angle_beta   90.00
_cell.angle_gamma   90.00
#
_symmetry.space_group_name_H-M   'P 1'
#
loop_
_entity.id
_entity.type
_entity.pdbx_description
1 polymer ?
#
loop_
_entity_poly.entity_id
_entity_poly.type
_entity_poly.pdbx_seq_one_letter_code
_entity_poly.pdbx_strand_id
1 'polypeptide(L)'
;MDKLPYTCENFRALCTGETGLGYYLRPRWYKDTPIHRIVKGFMCQGGNFNTGNSYGGESIYGQYMADESFAYLHSKRGVLGMAKTRHKHSNGSQFYITFKPCSHLDNKMVVFGHLEYGEEVLDSIEEQGSMLGRPKRPVSIFNCGEIPLDCIYDPEINNPVRKDASLYIAKKDIEKPVFLKEQWDKEQSSKLIMPDEVYKRAQYNF
;
A
#
# COMPACT_ATOMS: atom_id res chain seq x y z
N MET A 1 11.97 -0.12 13.78
CA MET A 1 12.22 -0.85 12.53
C MET A 1 10.87 -1.17 11.93
N ASP A 2 10.63 -0.70 10.71
CA ASP A 2 9.38 -0.98 9.99
C ASP A 2 9.17 -2.48 9.86
N LYS A 3 7.93 -2.91 10.07
CA LYS A 3 7.59 -4.33 10.13
C LYS A 3 7.47 -4.96 8.73
N LEU A 4 7.22 -4.18 7.69
CA LEU A 4 7.06 -4.72 6.34
C LEU A 4 7.96 -3.98 5.35
N PRO A 5 9.29 -4.02 5.52
CA PRO A 5 10.21 -3.23 4.70
C PRO A 5 10.08 -3.50 3.20
N TYR A 6 9.83 -4.74 2.76
CA TYR A 6 9.72 -5.03 1.32
C TYR A 6 8.41 -4.51 0.73
N THR A 7 7.30 -4.66 1.45
CA THR A 7 5.98 -4.20 1.00
C THR A 7 5.92 -2.68 1.00
N CYS A 8 6.45 -2.03 2.05
CA CYS A 8 6.53 -0.58 2.13
C CYS A 8 7.43 0.00 1.04
N GLU A 9 8.61 -0.59 0.82
CA GLU A 9 9.55 -0.13 -0.19
C GLU A 9 8.98 -0.27 -1.62
N ASN A 10 8.28 -1.38 -1.91
CA ASN A 10 7.58 -1.54 -3.17
C ASN A 10 6.58 -0.40 -3.41
N PHE A 11 5.75 -0.06 -2.42
CA PHE A 11 4.78 1.01 -2.57
C PHE A 11 5.45 2.39 -2.70
N ARG A 12 6.46 2.69 -1.88
CA ARG A 12 7.22 3.94 -1.89
C ARG A 12 7.87 4.19 -3.25
N ALA A 13 8.60 3.21 -3.77
CA ALA A 13 9.28 3.30 -5.06
C ALA A 13 8.30 3.45 -6.25
N LEU A 14 7.08 2.89 -6.14
CA LEU A 14 6.00 3.09 -7.11
C LEU A 14 5.33 4.47 -6.97
N CYS A 15 5.34 5.09 -5.80
CA CYS A 15 4.94 6.48 -5.64
C CYS A 15 5.94 7.45 -6.28
N THR A 16 7.24 7.21 -6.14
CA THR A 16 8.29 8.10 -6.69
C THR A 16 8.56 7.86 -8.18
N GLY A 17 8.40 6.62 -8.65
CA GLY A 17 8.76 6.22 -10.01
C GLY A 17 10.25 6.13 -10.27
N GLU A 18 11.08 6.14 -9.23
CA GLU A 18 12.55 6.11 -9.32
C GLU A 18 13.10 4.86 -10.03
N THR A 19 12.29 3.80 -10.08
CA THR A 19 12.66 2.52 -10.69
C THR A 19 12.43 2.47 -12.19
N GLY A 20 11.95 3.56 -12.80
CA GLY A 20 11.85 3.74 -14.24
C GLY A 20 10.78 2.88 -14.91
N LEU A 21 11.19 2.11 -15.93
CA LEU A 21 10.30 1.21 -16.66
C LEU A 21 10.25 -0.16 -15.98
N GLY A 22 9.06 -0.76 -15.97
CA GLY A 22 8.84 -2.14 -15.50
C GLY A 22 9.09 -3.19 -16.57
N TYR A 23 8.83 -4.45 -16.23
CA TYR A 23 8.94 -5.64 -17.10
C TYR A 23 8.18 -5.47 -18.43
N TYR A 24 7.02 -4.81 -18.40
CA TYR A 24 6.22 -4.57 -19.60
C TYR A 24 6.67 -3.35 -20.43
N LEU A 25 7.86 -2.79 -20.17
CA LEU A 25 8.40 -1.57 -20.77
C LEU A 25 7.44 -0.38 -20.66
N ARG A 26 6.67 -0.37 -19.57
CA ARG A 26 5.76 0.73 -19.21
C ARG A 26 6.30 1.47 -17.99
N PRO A 27 5.98 2.76 -17.85
CA PRO A 27 6.12 3.48 -16.60
C PRO A 27 5.74 2.66 -15.36
N ARG A 28 6.68 2.50 -14.43
CA ARG A 28 6.47 1.80 -13.16
C ARG A 28 6.26 2.82 -12.04
N TRP A 29 5.12 3.51 -12.10
CA TRP A 29 4.68 4.48 -11.08
C TRP A 29 3.17 4.64 -11.02
N TYR A 30 2.66 5.20 -9.92
CA TYR A 30 1.21 5.39 -9.71
C TYR A 30 0.64 6.67 -10.33
N LYS A 31 1.47 7.62 -10.72
CA LYS A 31 1.02 8.84 -11.40
C LYS A 31 0.23 8.48 -12.66
N ASP A 32 -0.90 9.18 -12.83
CA ASP A 32 -1.89 9.01 -13.90
C ASP A 32 -2.58 7.63 -13.92
N THR A 33 -2.47 6.84 -12.86
CA THR A 33 -3.15 5.54 -12.77
C THR A 33 -4.58 5.67 -12.24
N PRO A 34 -5.53 4.85 -12.71
CA PRO A 34 -6.91 4.89 -12.23
C PRO A 34 -7.10 4.16 -10.91
N ILE A 35 -8.00 4.68 -10.08
CA ILE A 35 -8.69 3.93 -9.04
C ILE A 35 -9.83 3.18 -9.74
N HIS A 36 -9.49 2.02 -10.28
CA HIS A 36 -10.32 1.30 -11.24
C HIS A 36 -11.49 0.54 -10.60
N ARG A 37 -11.47 0.35 -9.28
CA ARG A 37 -12.54 -0.34 -8.55
C ARG A 37 -12.85 0.35 -7.22
N ILE A 38 -14.10 0.75 -7.01
CA ILE A 38 -14.58 1.42 -5.81
C ILE A 38 -15.90 0.78 -5.37
N VAL A 39 -15.87 0.05 -4.25
CA VAL A 39 -17.05 -0.57 -3.65
C VAL A 39 -17.42 0.20 -2.39
N LYS A 40 -18.53 0.94 -2.44
CA LYS A 40 -19.00 1.77 -1.33
C LYS A 40 -19.19 0.91 -0.07
N GLY A 41 -18.72 1.41 1.08
CA GLY A 41 -18.75 0.70 2.35
C GLY A 41 -17.82 -0.51 2.38
N PHE A 42 -16.83 -0.60 1.51
CA PHE A 42 -15.81 -1.64 1.53
C PHE A 42 -14.41 -1.07 1.31
N MET A 43 -14.04 -0.74 0.08
CA MET A 43 -12.71 -0.23 -0.27
C MET A 43 -12.69 0.41 -1.65
N CYS A 44 -11.66 1.21 -1.91
CA CYS A 44 -11.20 1.54 -3.26
C CYS A 44 -9.90 0.79 -3.58
N GLN A 45 -9.70 0.43 -4.85
CA GLN A 45 -8.57 -0.34 -5.35
C GLN A 45 -8.00 0.34 -6.60
N GLY A 46 -6.68 0.45 -6.62
CA GLY A 46 -5.89 1.10 -7.66
C GLY A 46 -4.55 0.41 -7.88
N GLY A 47 -3.61 1.13 -8.50
CA GLY A 47 -2.21 0.69 -8.60
C GLY A 47 -1.87 -0.18 -9.81
N ASN A 48 -2.79 -0.38 -10.76
CA ASN A 48 -2.45 -1.02 -12.03
C ASN A 48 -2.02 0.01 -13.08
N PHE A 49 -0.72 0.31 -13.15
CA PHE A 49 -0.15 1.20 -14.17
C PHE A 49 0.00 0.56 -15.54
N ASN A 50 -0.05 -0.77 -15.66
CA ASN A 50 0.13 -1.42 -16.96
C ASN A 50 -1.11 -1.30 -17.84
N THR A 51 -2.31 -1.59 -17.30
CA THR A 51 -3.55 -1.65 -18.09
C THR A 51 -4.67 -0.76 -17.54
N GLY A 52 -4.53 -0.22 -16.33
CA GLY A 52 -5.55 0.61 -15.69
C GLY A 52 -6.84 -0.13 -15.31
N ASN A 53 -6.85 -1.47 -15.33
CA ASN A 53 -7.99 -2.29 -14.93
C ASN A 53 -7.60 -3.24 -13.77
N SER A 54 -8.44 -4.23 -13.44
CA SER A 54 -8.16 -5.16 -12.34
C SER A 54 -7.13 -6.25 -12.66
N TYR A 55 -6.60 -6.31 -13.89
CA TYR A 55 -5.68 -7.34 -14.37
C TYR A 55 -4.30 -6.76 -14.73
N GLY A 56 -3.26 -7.21 -14.03
CA GLY A 56 -1.89 -6.73 -14.23
C GLY A 56 -1.37 -5.98 -13.00
N GLY A 57 -0.41 -5.09 -13.24
CA GLY A 57 0.47 -4.59 -12.20
C GLY A 57 1.69 -5.48 -12.02
N GLU A 58 2.77 -4.90 -11.53
CA GLU A 58 4.01 -5.60 -11.21
C GLU A 58 4.71 -4.89 -10.05
N SER A 59 5.43 -5.64 -9.23
CA SER A 59 6.22 -5.07 -8.14
C SER A 59 7.57 -4.53 -8.64
N ILE A 60 8.29 -3.82 -7.78
CA ILE A 60 9.68 -3.46 -8.06
C ILE A 60 10.62 -4.68 -8.09
N TYR A 61 10.17 -5.82 -7.56
CA TYR A 61 10.89 -7.08 -7.49
C TYR A 61 10.50 -8.06 -8.61
N GLY A 62 9.84 -7.60 -9.67
CA GLY A 62 9.29 -8.43 -10.75
C GLY A 62 7.77 -8.54 -10.68
N GLN A 63 7.19 -9.51 -11.42
CA GLN A 63 5.73 -9.58 -11.57
C GLN A 63 4.99 -9.70 -10.22
N TYR A 64 5.50 -10.53 -9.31
CA TYR A 64 4.89 -10.77 -8.01
C TYR A 64 5.91 -10.77 -6.86
N MET A 65 5.44 -10.41 -5.67
CA MET A 65 6.16 -10.50 -4.41
C MET A 65 5.35 -11.31 -3.37
N ALA A 66 6.09 -11.90 -2.43
CA ALA A 66 5.53 -12.73 -1.37
C ALA A 66 4.65 -11.94 -0.39
N ASP A 67 3.70 -12.63 0.23
CA ASP A 67 3.04 -12.14 1.43
C ASP A 67 4.06 -11.97 2.57
N GLU A 68 4.35 -10.74 2.95
CA GLU A 68 5.42 -10.45 3.91
C GLU A 68 4.97 -10.70 5.36
N SER A 69 3.80 -10.23 5.78
CA SER A 69 3.25 -10.53 7.10
C SER A 69 1.75 -10.26 7.12
N PHE A 70 1.03 -10.95 8.00
CA PHE A 70 -0.38 -10.67 8.27
C PHE A 70 -0.61 -10.13 9.69
N ALA A 71 0.44 -9.66 10.36
CA ALA A 71 0.37 -9.21 11.75
C ALA A 71 -0.47 -7.92 11.95
N TYR A 72 -0.68 -7.10 10.92
CA TYR A 72 -1.58 -5.96 10.98
C TYR A 72 -2.98 -6.35 10.49
N LEU A 73 -4.01 -5.93 11.23
CA LEU A 73 -5.40 -6.22 10.93
C LEU A 73 -6.08 -5.10 10.15
N HIS A 74 -7.10 -5.45 9.36
CA HIS A 74 -8.01 -4.53 8.69
C HIS A 74 -9.03 -3.96 9.68
N SER A 75 -8.53 -3.36 10.74
CA SER A 75 -9.27 -3.01 11.96
C SER A 75 -10.03 -1.69 11.86
N LYS A 76 -9.73 -0.84 10.88
CA LYS A 76 -10.31 0.49 10.73
C LYS A 76 -10.52 0.92 9.27
N ARG A 77 -11.13 2.09 9.11
CA ARG A 77 -11.11 2.87 7.85
C ARG A 77 -9.69 3.36 7.56
N GLY A 78 -9.37 3.55 6.29
CA GLY A 78 -8.09 4.08 5.84
C GLY A 78 -6.95 3.07 5.90
N VAL A 79 -7.22 1.77 6.09
CA VAL A 79 -6.17 0.74 6.07
C VAL A 79 -5.69 0.58 4.62
N LEU A 80 -4.37 0.70 4.42
CA LEU A 80 -3.70 0.47 3.14
C LEU A 80 -3.19 -0.98 3.10
N GLY A 81 -3.64 -1.73 2.10
CA GLY A 81 -3.26 -3.12 1.93
C GLY A 81 -3.00 -3.53 0.48
N MET A 82 -2.30 -4.64 0.30
CA MET A 82 -1.93 -5.17 -1.02
C MET A 82 -3.09 -5.94 -1.64
N ALA A 83 -3.52 -5.53 -2.83
CA ALA A 83 -4.41 -6.32 -3.66
C ALA A 83 -3.58 -7.38 -4.38
N LYS A 84 -4.08 -8.62 -4.38
CA LYS A 84 -3.45 -9.74 -5.07
C LYS A 84 -4.48 -10.63 -5.74
N THR A 85 -4.00 -11.57 -6.54
CA THR A 85 -4.86 -12.60 -7.14
C THR A 85 -5.36 -13.56 -6.05
N ARG A 86 -6.18 -14.54 -6.42
CA ARG A 86 -6.60 -15.62 -5.50
C ARG A 86 -5.43 -16.46 -4.95
N HIS A 87 -4.23 -16.35 -5.54
CA HIS A 87 -3.06 -17.13 -5.18
C HIS A 87 -2.25 -16.43 -4.08
N LYS A 88 -1.69 -17.21 -3.14
CA LYS A 88 -0.72 -16.71 -2.17
C LYS A 88 0.51 -16.16 -2.90
N HIS A 89 1.21 -15.20 -2.28
CA HIS A 89 2.46 -14.65 -2.80
C HIS A 89 2.33 -14.06 -4.22
N SER A 90 1.19 -13.43 -4.51
CA SER A 90 0.90 -12.80 -5.82
C SER A 90 0.64 -11.29 -5.70
N ASN A 91 1.28 -10.63 -4.73
CA ASN A 91 1.20 -9.18 -4.58
C ASN A 91 2.01 -8.54 -5.71
N GLY A 92 1.47 -7.51 -6.37
CA GLY A 92 2.17 -6.77 -7.42
C GLY A 92 2.29 -5.30 -7.04
N SER A 93 1.70 -4.44 -7.86
CA SER A 93 1.53 -3.01 -7.57
C SER A 93 0.12 -2.61 -7.13
N GLN A 94 -0.87 -3.50 -7.27
CA GLN A 94 -2.23 -3.13 -6.91
C GLN A 94 -2.39 -3.03 -5.39
N PHE A 95 -3.09 -2.01 -4.95
CA PHE A 95 -3.36 -1.74 -3.54
C PHE A 95 -4.84 -1.38 -3.35
N TYR A 96 -5.29 -1.42 -2.11
CA TYR A 96 -6.59 -0.88 -1.71
C TYR A 96 -6.51 -0.03 -0.46
N ILE A 97 -7.48 0.87 -0.30
CA ILE A 97 -7.71 1.63 0.93
C ILE A 97 -9.12 1.31 1.42
N THR A 98 -9.25 0.88 2.68
CA THR A 98 -10.54 0.49 3.26
C THR A 98 -11.41 1.69 3.61
N PHE A 99 -12.72 1.56 3.42
CA PHE A 99 -13.70 2.54 3.88
C PHE A 99 -14.24 2.22 5.28
N LYS A 100 -14.00 1.00 5.77
CA LYS A 100 -14.43 0.50 7.08
C LYS A 100 -13.55 -0.66 7.54
N PRO A 101 -13.68 -1.15 8.79
CA PRO A 101 -13.04 -2.41 9.21
C PRO A 101 -13.44 -3.58 8.30
N CYS A 102 -12.46 -4.37 7.87
CA CYS A 102 -12.61 -5.45 6.89
C CYS A 102 -11.96 -6.75 7.36
N SER A 103 -12.32 -7.24 8.55
CA SER A 103 -11.70 -8.43 9.18
C SER A 103 -11.75 -9.71 8.34
N HIS A 104 -12.66 -9.81 7.38
CA HIS A 104 -12.72 -10.92 6.44
C HIS A 104 -11.50 -11.02 5.49
N LEU A 105 -10.69 -9.95 5.42
CA LEU A 105 -9.41 -9.88 4.69
C LEU A 105 -8.19 -10.23 5.56
N ASP A 106 -8.34 -10.32 6.89
CA ASP A 106 -7.26 -10.67 7.80
C ASP A 106 -6.71 -12.06 7.47
N ASN A 107 -5.39 -12.23 7.63
CA ASN A 107 -4.65 -13.45 7.25
C ASN A 107 -4.72 -13.83 5.77
N LYS A 108 -5.30 -12.97 4.93
CA LYS A 108 -5.42 -13.18 3.49
C LYS A 108 -4.73 -12.08 2.71
N MET A 109 -4.87 -10.82 3.11
CA MET A 109 -4.26 -9.68 2.44
C MET A 109 -3.28 -8.96 3.38
N VAL A 110 -2.17 -8.48 2.83
CA VAL A 110 -1.12 -7.81 3.61
C VAL A 110 -1.54 -6.37 3.89
N VAL A 111 -1.55 -5.98 5.17
CA VAL A 111 -1.67 -4.57 5.60
C VAL A 111 -0.27 -4.02 5.82
N PHE A 112 0.05 -2.90 5.16
CA PHE A 112 1.39 -2.31 5.21
C PHE A 112 1.40 -0.81 5.48
N GLY A 113 0.24 -0.17 5.57
CA GLY A 113 0.14 1.24 5.91
C GLY A 113 -1.27 1.66 6.28
N HIS A 114 -1.46 2.96 6.48
CA HIS A 114 -2.78 3.55 6.68
C HIS A 114 -2.79 5.03 6.27
N LEU A 115 -3.99 5.56 6.07
CA LEU A 115 -4.22 6.96 5.76
C LEU A 115 -3.91 7.83 6.99
N GLU A 116 -2.99 8.79 6.81
CA GLU A 116 -2.63 9.80 7.80
C GLU A 116 -3.35 11.15 7.55
N TYR A 117 -3.67 11.45 6.28
CA TYR A 117 -4.32 12.71 5.90
C TYR A 117 -5.20 12.50 4.66
N GLY A 118 -6.25 13.32 4.50
CA GLY A 118 -7.14 13.28 3.32
C GLY A 118 -8.37 12.38 3.48
N GLU A 119 -8.97 12.31 4.68
CA GLU A 119 -10.22 11.56 4.91
C GLU A 119 -11.35 12.11 4.02
N GLU A 120 -11.41 13.42 3.82
CA GLU A 120 -12.37 14.08 2.93
C GLU A 120 -12.19 13.68 1.45
N VAL A 121 -10.96 13.40 1.05
CA VAL A 121 -10.65 12.86 -0.28
C VAL A 121 -11.09 11.40 -0.35
N LEU A 122 -10.85 10.61 0.71
CA LEU A 122 -11.31 9.22 0.79
C LEU A 122 -12.84 9.12 0.74
N ASP A 123 -13.55 10.03 1.40
CA ASP A 123 -15.02 10.17 1.34
C ASP A 123 -15.47 10.46 -0.10
N SER A 124 -14.84 11.43 -0.75
CA SER A 124 -15.14 11.81 -2.14
C SER A 124 -14.92 10.66 -3.11
N ILE A 125 -13.89 9.85 -2.90
CA ILE A 125 -13.62 8.63 -3.68
C ILE A 125 -14.72 7.60 -3.42
N GLU A 126 -15.09 7.34 -2.16
CA GLU A 126 -16.14 6.39 -1.79
C GLU A 126 -17.49 6.70 -2.43
N GLU A 127 -17.85 7.98 -2.54
CA GLU A 127 -19.08 8.44 -3.19
C GLU A 127 -19.17 8.05 -4.66
N GLN A 128 -18.03 7.90 -5.33
CA GLN A 128 -17.96 7.42 -6.72
C GLN A 128 -18.15 5.90 -6.81
N GLY A 129 -18.24 5.18 -5.69
CA GLY A 129 -18.41 3.75 -5.65
C GLY A 129 -19.77 3.23 -6.13
N SER A 130 -19.77 1.98 -6.57
CA SER A 130 -20.98 1.21 -6.92
C SER A 130 -20.94 -0.18 -6.30
N MET A 131 -22.07 -0.90 -6.34
CA MET A 131 -22.16 -2.25 -5.78
C MET A 131 -21.21 -3.24 -6.48
N LEU A 132 -21.04 -3.11 -7.79
CA LEU A 132 -20.17 -3.97 -8.60
C LEU A 132 -18.72 -3.48 -8.65
N GLY A 133 -18.43 -2.34 -8.02
CA GLY A 133 -17.09 -1.77 -7.95
C GLY A 133 -16.73 -0.85 -9.11
N ARG A 134 -17.52 -0.75 -10.19
CA ARG A 134 -17.21 0.21 -11.27
C ARG A 134 -17.45 1.65 -10.78
N PRO A 135 -16.48 2.58 -10.89
CA PRO A 135 -16.68 3.98 -10.51
C PRO A 135 -17.78 4.66 -11.34
N LYS A 136 -18.60 5.50 -10.70
CA LYS A 136 -19.62 6.35 -11.37
C LYS A 136 -18.98 7.39 -12.27
N ARG A 137 -17.85 7.95 -11.84
CA ARG A 137 -17.00 8.86 -12.59
C ARG A 137 -15.56 8.37 -12.53
N PRO A 138 -14.73 8.62 -13.55
CA PRO A 138 -13.31 8.30 -13.49
C PRO A 138 -12.65 8.96 -12.27
N VAL A 139 -11.84 8.18 -11.56
CA VAL A 139 -11.01 8.63 -10.43
C VAL A 139 -9.58 8.17 -10.74
N SER A 140 -8.62 9.08 -10.65
CA SER A 140 -7.21 8.81 -10.97
C SER A 140 -6.28 9.50 -10.00
N ILE A 141 -5.10 8.93 -9.85
CA ILE A 141 -3.99 9.52 -9.09
C ILE A 141 -3.32 10.55 -9.99
N PHE A 142 -3.64 11.83 -9.83
CA PHE A 142 -3.08 12.89 -10.68
C PHE A 142 -1.55 13.02 -10.50
N ASN A 143 -1.07 12.88 -9.27
CA ASN A 143 0.36 12.88 -8.97
C ASN A 143 0.62 12.09 -7.69
N CYS A 144 1.85 11.63 -7.51
CA CYS A 144 2.29 10.90 -6.32
C CYS A 144 3.80 11.08 -6.10
N GLY A 145 4.26 10.74 -4.90
CA GLY A 145 5.66 10.84 -4.51
C GLY A 145 5.85 10.45 -3.06
N GLU A 146 7.04 10.73 -2.55
CA GLU A 146 7.39 10.58 -1.15
C GLU A 146 7.52 11.96 -0.52
N ILE A 147 6.95 12.14 0.68
CA ILE A 147 7.15 13.37 1.46
C ILE A 147 8.44 13.17 2.28
N PRO A 148 9.46 14.02 2.11
CA PRO A 148 10.68 13.93 2.90
C PRO A 148 10.40 14.02 4.40
N LEU A 149 11.13 13.24 5.21
CA LEU A 149 10.94 13.21 6.66
C LEU A 149 11.19 14.56 7.34
N ASP A 150 12.02 15.42 6.75
CA ASP A 150 12.27 16.79 7.24
C ASP A 150 11.17 17.79 6.86
N CYS A 151 10.20 17.39 6.04
CA CYS A 151 8.97 18.14 5.74
C CYS A 151 7.78 17.76 6.64
N ILE A 152 7.93 16.74 7.47
CA ILE A 152 6.90 16.27 8.40
C ILE A 152 7.26 16.77 9.79
N TYR A 153 6.35 17.38 10.52
CA TYR A 153 6.52 17.55 11.96
C TYR A 153 5.78 16.44 12.70
N ASP A 154 6.52 15.62 13.43
CA ASP A 154 5.96 14.62 14.32
C ASP A 154 6.43 14.89 15.76
N PRO A 155 5.52 15.32 16.66
CA PRO A 155 5.89 15.66 18.02
C PRO A 155 6.21 14.43 18.90
N GLU A 156 6.03 13.20 18.43
CA GLU A 156 6.43 11.97 19.14
C GLU A 156 7.88 11.59 18.87
N ILE A 157 8.37 11.78 17.64
CA ILE A 157 9.76 11.45 17.26
C ILE A 157 10.69 12.66 17.29
N ASN A 158 10.15 13.86 17.55
CA ASN A 158 10.90 15.12 17.75
C ASN A 158 11.93 15.38 16.64
N ASN A 159 11.50 15.19 15.39
CA ASN A 159 12.36 15.44 14.24
C ASN A 159 12.64 16.94 14.06
N PRO A 160 13.85 17.32 13.59
CA PRO A 160 14.23 18.72 13.48
C PRO A 160 13.36 19.43 12.43
N VAL A 161 12.43 20.24 12.91
CA VAL A 161 11.58 21.09 12.06
C VAL A 161 12.41 22.23 11.51
N ARG A 162 12.59 22.29 10.18
CA ARG A 162 13.04 23.53 9.55
C ARG A 162 11.90 24.55 9.65
N LYS A 163 12.20 25.72 10.22
CA LYS A 163 11.23 26.79 10.58
C LYS A 163 10.39 27.31 9.39
N ASP A 164 10.72 26.92 8.17
CA ASP A 164 10.14 27.35 6.91
C ASP A 164 9.45 26.22 6.10
N ALA A 165 9.52 24.96 6.52
CA ALA A 165 9.25 23.81 5.63
C ALA A 165 8.28 22.72 6.14
N SER A 166 7.66 22.86 7.32
CA SER A 166 6.64 21.92 7.78
C SER A 166 5.34 22.08 6.99
N LEU A 167 5.26 21.40 5.84
CA LEU A 167 4.05 21.30 5.02
C LEU A 167 3.01 20.36 5.64
N TYR A 168 3.44 19.43 6.50
CA TYR A 168 2.59 18.40 7.09
C TYR A 168 2.85 18.23 8.59
N ILE A 169 1.77 18.21 9.37
CA ILE A 169 1.79 17.89 10.81
C ILE A 169 1.20 16.50 10.97
N ALA A 170 1.99 15.54 11.47
CA ALA A 170 1.49 14.22 11.81
C ALA A 170 0.45 14.34 12.92
N LYS A 171 -0.75 13.82 12.71
CA LYS A 171 -1.81 13.88 13.72
C LYS A 171 -1.55 12.78 14.76
N LYS A 172 -1.47 13.17 16.02
CA LYS A 172 -1.25 12.24 17.15
C LYS A 172 -2.43 11.30 17.40
N ASP A 173 -3.63 11.74 17.06
CA ASP A 173 -4.87 11.05 17.44
C ASP A 173 -5.36 10.07 16.35
N ILE A 174 -4.53 9.77 15.35
CA ILE A 174 -4.91 8.84 14.28
C ILE A 174 -4.78 7.41 14.78
N GLU A 175 -5.90 6.69 14.70
CA GLU A 175 -6.04 5.41 15.38
C GLU A 175 -5.04 4.30 14.99
N LYS A 176 -4.26 4.28 13.89
CA LYS A 176 -3.42 3.12 13.47
C LYS A 176 -4.08 1.71 13.41
N PRO A 177 -3.71 0.85 12.45
CA PRO A 177 -4.23 -0.52 12.41
C PRO A 177 -3.72 -1.36 13.60
N VAL A 178 -4.59 -2.19 14.16
CA VAL A 178 -4.23 -3.15 15.23
C VAL A 178 -3.10 -4.07 14.77
N PHE A 179 -2.06 -4.18 15.60
CA PHE A 179 -0.90 -5.04 15.39
C PHE A 179 -0.90 -6.23 16.35
N LEU A 180 -0.80 -7.44 15.82
CA LEU A 180 -0.74 -8.69 16.58
C LEU A 180 0.71 -9.13 16.79
N LYS A 181 1.26 -8.76 17.94
CA LYS A 181 2.66 -9.06 18.32
C LYS A 181 2.98 -10.57 18.32
N GLU A 182 2.09 -11.39 18.86
CA GLU A 182 2.28 -12.85 18.92
C GLU A 182 2.34 -13.47 17.52
N GLN A 183 1.45 -13.04 16.62
CA GLN A 183 1.43 -13.48 15.24
C GLN A 183 2.72 -13.06 14.52
N TRP A 184 3.16 -11.82 14.72
CA TRP A 184 4.42 -11.33 14.18
C TRP A 184 5.60 -12.22 14.63
N ASP A 185 5.72 -12.49 15.93
CA ASP A 185 6.83 -13.29 16.47
C ASP A 185 6.81 -14.74 15.94
N LYS A 186 5.62 -15.32 15.76
CA LYS A 186 5.43 -16.62 15.12
C LYS A 186 5.85 -16.63 13.64
N GLU A 187 5.49 -15.61 12.88
CA GLU A 187 5.87 -15.49 11.47
C GLU A 187 7.39 -15.33 11.33
N GLN A 188 8.02 -14.47 12.14
CA GLN A 188 9.47 -14.26 12.08
C GLN A 188 10.27 -15.52 12.45
N SER A 189 9.87 -16.23 13.50
CA SER A 189 10.50 -17.51 13.86
C SER A 189 10.42 -18.56 12.75
N SER A 190 9.29 -18.63 12.02
CA SER A 190 9.17 -19.52 10.86
C SER A 190 10.03 -19.07 9.67
N LYS A 191 10.23 -17.76 9.48
CA LYS A 191 11.04 -17.22 8.39
C LYS A 191 12.53 -17.37 8.62
N LEU A 192 13.03 -17.36 9.86
CA LEU A 192 14.43 -17.70 10.14
C LEU A 192 14.83 -19.10 9.64
N ILE A 193 13.85 -19.98 9.39
CA ILE A 193 14.07 -21.31 8.80
C ILE A 193 14.18 -21.23 7.26
N MET A 194 13.70 -20.16 6.63
CA MET A 194 13.77 -19.89 5.20
C MET A 194 14.81 -18.78 4.92
N PRO A 195 15.99 -19.08 4.32
CA PRO A 195 17.05 -18.08 4.16
C PRO A 195 16.57 -16.85 3.39
N ASP A 196 17.05 -15.66 3.80
CA ASP A 196 16.82 -14.36 3.13
C ASP A 196 17.10 -14.38 1.62
N GLU A 197 17.90 -15.34 1.14
CA GLU A 197 18.13 -15.60 -0.29
C GLU A 197 16.85 -15.88 -1.08
N VAL A 198 15.79 -16.42 -0.47
CA VAL A 198 14.51 -16.65 -1.15
C VAL A 198 13.78 -15.34 -1.44
N TYR A 199 13.90 -14.33 -0.56
CA TYR A 199 13.38 -12.99 -0.82
C TYR A 199 14.27 -12.23 -1.82
N LYS A 200 15.59 -12.46 -1.82
CA LYS A 200 16.52 -11.89 -2.81
C LYS A 200 16.41 -12.53 -4.20
N ARG A 201 15.93 -13.76 -4.33
CA ARG A 201 15.77 -14.44 -5.63
C ARG A 201 14.66 -13.89 -6.53
N ALA A 202 13.85 -12.94 -6.05
CA ALA A 202 13.02 -12.13 -6.93
C ALA A 202 13.85 -11.13 -7.79
N GLN A 203 15.14 -10.93 -7.47
CA GLN A 203 16.02 -10.00 -8.20
C GLN A 203 16.76 -10.62 -9.40
N TYR A 204 16.68 -11.92 -9.65
CA TYR A 204 17.34 -12.55 -10.80
C TYR A 204 16.50 -13.69 -11.35
N ASN A 205 15.75 -13.40 -12.41
CA ASN A 205 15.41 -14.28 -13.54
C ASN A 205 14.58 -13.46 -14.54
N PHE A 206 15.23 -12.62 -15.34
CA PHE A 206 15.53 -12.81 -16.77
C PHE A 206 16.24 -11.56 -17.30
#